data_AF-D6TGR7-F1
#
_entry.id   AF-D6TGR7-F1
#
_cell.length_a   1.000
_cell.length_b   1.000
_cell.length_c   1.000
_cell.angle_alpha   90.00
_cell.angle_beta   90.00
_cell.angle_gamma   90.00
#
_symmetry.space_group_name_H-M   'P 1'
#
loop_
_entity.id
_entity.type
_entity.pdbx_description
1 polymer ?
#
loop_
_entity_poly.entity_id
_entity_poly.type
_entity_poly.pdbx_seq_one_letter_code
_entity_poly.pdbx_strand_id
1 'polypeptide(L)'
;MSTISAPTLASEIGYALHQILMLNPTHPLIEVCSRVSDDGTVERSRLAKHVSFWSSQLRRPQANSRVLFFQHNNTQRLLLQRGTAYALLGAPEQARQDLHALLQHVSSNGGTTRRLEGLACLVLAVLATAQERYPDALPLWKQARAWLQPQEYDPLAWTWYDAKVLIQLKHLHKAHKVLTDILTPVSPDPRLPRQQERAEAYAELYAQRGGVCSLLHSHQDAIEDLNAAIRLHPTCARFFHIRGLLHAKQQHWQAAYQDLWHALHEMPEDQALADCFLIVMQRLGTQLAVPTTSTPRTKGRATHA
;
A
#
# COMPACT_ATOMS: atom_id res chain seq x y z
N MET A 1 -12.82 21.07 -13.03
CA MET A 1 -12.82 19.62 -12.73
C MET A 1 -11.44 19.11 -13.07
N SER A 2 -10.60 18.93 -12.06
CA SER A 2 -9.24 18.46 -12.22
C SER A 2 -9.31 16.99 -12.62
N THR A 3 -8.97 16.68 -13.87
CA THR A 3 -8.73 15.29 -14.27
C THR A 3 -7.59 14.78 -13.41
N ILE A 4 -7.89 13.89 -12.46
CA ILE A 4 -6.86 13.24 -11.64
C ILE A 4 -6.12 12.31 -12.62
N SER A 5 -5.07 12.84 -13.23
CA SER A 5 -4.10 12.04 -13.99
C SER A 5 -3.65 10.88 -13.11
N ALA A 6 -3.59 9.66 -13.68
CA ALA A 6 -3.04 8.52 -12.98
C ALA A 6 -1.69 8.89 -12.34
N PRO A 7 -1.45 8.50 -11.07
CA PRO A 7 -0.24 8.86 -10.37
C PRO A 7 0.96 8.33 -11.16
N THR A 8 1.97 9.18 -11.33
CA THR A 8 3.22 8.75 -11.97
C THR A 8 3.97 7.79 -11.03
N LEU A 9 4.81 6.91 -11.59
CA LEU A 9 5.69 6.04 -10.78
C LEU A 9 6.47 6.82 -9.71
N ALA A 10 6.95 8.01 -10.07
CA ALA A 10 7.64 8.91 -9.15
C ALA A 10 6.78 9.36 -7.96
N SER A 11 5.51 9.68 -8.19
CA SER A 11 4.58 10.10 -7.13
C SER A 11 4.16 8.94 -6.25
N GLU A 12 4.00 7.74 -6.79
CA GLU A 12 3.73 6.54 -5.99
C GLU A 12 4.88 6.22 -5.03
N ILE A 13 6.12 6.29 -5.53
CA ILE A 13 7.33 6.11 -4.70
C ILE A 13 7.42 7.20 -3.64
N GLY A 14 7.16 8.46 -4.02
CA GLY A 14 7.15 9.60 -3.11
C GLY A 14 6.15 9.42 -1.97
N TYR A 15 4.90 9.10 -2.32
CA TYR A 15 3.85 8.83 -1.37
C TYR A 15 4.20 7.65 -0.45
N ALA A 16 4.68 6.53 -1.00
CA ALA A 16 5.07 5.38 -0.20
C ALA A 16 6.18 5.71 0.81
N LEU A 17 7.25 6.38 0.37
CA LEU A 17 8.34 6.78 1.26
C LEU A 17 7.88 7.78 2.33
N HIS A 18 6.97 8.69 1.99
CA HIS A 18 6.39 9.63 2.95
C HIS A 18 5.58 8.91 4.03
N GLN A 19 4.75 7.92 3.65
CA GLN A 19 3.95 7.15 4.60
C GLN A 19 4.81 6.21 5.46
N ILE A 20 5.87 5.63 4.89
CA ILE A 20 6.69 4.63 5.60
C ILE A 20 7.71 5.29 6.51
N LEU A 21 8.42 6.34 6.09
CA LEU A 21 9.60 6.84 6.81
C LEU A 21 9.23 7.84 7.92
N MET A 22 9.71 7.58 9.13
CA MET A 22 9.65 8.53 10.25
C MET A 22 10.90 9.43 10.23
N LEU A 23 10.77 10.58 9.59
CA LEU A 23 11.89 11.47 9.32
C LEU A 23 12.25 12.34 10.53
N ASN A 24 13.33 12.00 11.22
CA ASN A 24 13.98 12.87 12.22
C ASN A 24 14.98 13.84 11.55
N PRO A 25 15.36 14.96 12.18
CA PRO A 25 16.33 15.91 11.61
C PRO A 25 17.69 15.30 11.21
N THR A 26 18.07 14.19 11.85
CA THR A 26 19.31 13.45 11.56
C THR A 26 19.12 12.31 10.55
N HIS A 27 17.92 12.15 9.98
CA HIS A 27 17.60 11.06 9.07
C HIS A 27 18.35 11.23 7.73
N PRO A 28 19.04 10.18 7.20
CA PRO A 28 19.83 10.30 5.98
C PRO A 28 19.05 10.79 4.75
N LEU A 29 17.76 10.46 4.68
CA LEU A 29 16.86 10.82 3.58
C LEU A 29 16.07 12.12 3.78
N ILE A 30 16.23 12.84 4.91
CA ILE A 30 15.43 14.06 5.19
C ILE A 30 15.55 15.10 4.06
N GLU A 31 16.75 15.27 3.52
CA GLU A 31 17.05 16.24 2.47
C GLU A 31 16.33 15.90 1.16
N VAL A 32 16.18 14.61 0.85
CA VAL A 32 15.49 14.11 -0.35
C VAL A 32 13.98 14.17 -0.14
N CYS A 33 13.49 13.61 0.97
CA CYS A 33 12.07 13.49 1.26
C CYS A 33 11.40 14.84 1.56
N SER A 34 12.14 15.86 2.02
CA SER A 34 11.61 17.23 2.16
C SER A 34 11.18 17.88 0.82
N ARG A 35 11.49 17.24 -0.31
CA ARG A 35 11.10 17.65 -1.67
C ARG A 35 9.86 16.92 -2.18
N VAL A 36 9.26 16.10 -1.34
CA VAL A 36 8.05 15.35 -1.63
C VAL A 36 6.96 15.87 -0.71
N SER A 37 5.85 16.31 -1.28
CA SER A 37 4.68 16.71 -0.50
C SER A 37 3.92 15.48 0.00
N ASP A 38 2.95 15.68 0.90
CA ASP A 38 2.16 14.59 1.50
C ASP A 38 1.38 13.75 0.47
N ASP A 39 1.00 14.36 -0.66
CA ASP A 39 0.31 13.71 -1.79
C ASP A 39 1.26 12.96 -2.75
N GLY A 40 2.57 12.92 -2.44
CA GLY A 40 3.60 12.32 -3.28
C GLY A 40 4.10 13.22 -4.41
N THR A 41 3.66 14.48 -4.51
CA THR A 41 4.18 15.41 -5.53
C THR A 41 5.65 15.75 -5.29
N VAL A 42 6.46 15.66 -6.33
CA VAL A 42 7.92 15.83 -6.25
C VAL A 42 8.35 17.17 -6.84
N GLU A 43 9.10 17.98 -6.08
CA GLU A 43 9.76 19.22 -6.56
C GLU A 43 10.93 18.90 -7.52
N ARG A 44 10.64 18.40 -8.72
CA ARG A 44 11.63 17.85 -9.67
C ARG A 44 12.80 18.79 -9.96
N SER A 45 12.55 20.08 -10.15
CA SER A 45 13.59 21.07 -10.51
C SER A 45 14.63 21.26 -9.40
N ARG A 46 14.20 21.28 -8.13
CA ARG A 46 15.09 21.42 -6.99
C ARG A 46 15.79 20.10 -6.70
N LEU A 47 15.09 18.97 -6.80
CA LEU A 47 15.68 17.66 -6.60
C LEU A 47 16.78 17.37 -7.64
N ALA A 48 16.57 17.72 -8.91
CA ALA A 48 17.57 17.60 -9.97
C ALA A 48 18.85 18.42 -9.69
N LYS A 49 18.74 19.61 -9.08
CA LYS A 49 19.91 20.39 -8.67
C LYS A 49 20.74 19.67 -7.60
N HIS A 50 20.09 19.01 -6.64
CA HIS A 50 20.78 18.22 -5.62
C HIS A 50 21.44 16.98 -6.24
N VAL A 51 20.78 16.30 -7.18
CA VAL A 51 21.39 15.18 -7.93
C VAL A 51 22.67 15.61 -8.64
N SER A 52 22.68 16.78 -9.31
CA SER A 52 23.88 17.34 -9.94
C SER A 52 24.98 17.66 -8.92
N PHE A 53 24.60 18.21 -7.75
CA PHE A 53 25.51 18.50 -6.66
C PHE A 53 26.13 17.24 -6.04
N TRP A 54 25.34 16.22 -5.71
CA TRP A 54 25.87 14.95 -5.20
C TRP A 54 26.72 14.23 -6.25
N SER A 55 26.35 14.32 -7.53
CA SER A 55 27.14 13.74 -8.62
C SER A 55 28.51 14.37 -8.78
N SER A 56 28.66 15.68 -8.49
CA SER A 56 29.97 16.34 -8.51
C SER A 56 30.84 15.89 -7.33
N GLN A 57 30.23 15.57 -6.18
CA GLN A 57 30.92 15.00 -5.02
C GLN A 57 31.31 13.53 -5.21
N LEU A 58 30.56 12.78 -6.02
CA LEU A 58 30.79 11.35 -6.31
C LEU A 58 31.88 11.12 -7.40
N ARG A 59 32.66 12.15 -7.80
CA ARG A 59 33.89 12.07 -8.64
C ARG A 59 35.03 12.85 -7.94
N ARG A 60 36.30 12.43 -7.84
CA ARG A 60 37.22 11.73 -8.76
C ARG A 60 38.03 10.62 -8.04
N PRO A 61 38.40 9.52 -8.73
CA PRO A 61 39.61 8.76 -8.41
C PRO A 61 40.85 9.60 -8.77
N GLN A 62 41.84 9.68 -7.87
CA GLN A 62 43.19 10.14 -8.27
C GLN A 62 43.81 9.06 -9.17
N ALA A 63 44.48 9.51 -10.24
CA ALA A 63 44.92 8.71 -11.39
C ALA A 63 45.82 7.49 -11.11
N ASN A 64 46.23 7.23 -9.86
CA ASN A 64 47.20 6.19 -9.52
C ASN A 64 46.74 5.17 -8.46
N SER A 65 45.44 5.02 -8.20
CA SER A 65 44.96 3.98 -7.28
C SER A 65 43.83 3.15 -7.90
N ARG A 66 44.05 1.83 -8.02
CA ARG A 66 43.03 0.84 -8.38
C ARG A 66 41.97 0.63 -7.28
N VAL A 67 42.05 1.40 -6.20
CA VAL A 67 41.16 1.32 -5.04
C VAL A 67 40.64 2.72 -4.77
N LEU A 68 39.32 2.86 -4.84
CA LEU A 68 38.61 4.10 -4.55
C LEU A 68 38.73 4.42 -3.06
N PHE A 69 39.64 5.31 -2.69
CA PHE A 69 39.71 5.86 -1.33
C PHE A 69 38.63 6.93 -1.17
N PHE A 70 37.45 6.49 -0.72
CA PHE A 70 36.40 7.37 -0.26
C PHE A 70 36.48 7.56 1.26
N GLN A 71 36.05 8.71 1.78
CA GLN A 71 35.60 8.75 3.18
C GLN A 71 34.33 7.89 3.26
N HIS A 72 34.49 6.64 3.71
CA HIS A 72 33.55 5.53 3.44
C HIS A 72 32.10 5.83 3.84
N ASN A 73 31.88 6.53 4.96
CA ASN A 73 30.53 6.89 5.43
C ASN A 73 29.84 7.96 4.57
N ASN A 74 30.58 8.90 3.99
CA ASN A 74 29.96 9.98 3.21
C ASN A 74 29.50 9.49 1.84
N THR A 75 30.26 8.57 1.22
CA THR A 75 29.90 8.00 -0.09
C THR A 75 28.64 7.15 -0.03
N GLN A 76 28.49 6.27 0.97
CA GLN A 76 27.26 5.49 1.13
C GLN A 76 26.04 6.39 1.31
N ARG A 77 26.16 7.45 2.12
CA ARG A 77 25.08 8.42 2.30
C ARG A 77 24.73 9.16 1.00
N LEU A 78 25.73 9.60 0.24
CA LEU A 78 25.53 10.28 -1.04
C LEU A 78 24.89 9.36 -2.09
N LEU A 79 25.30 8.09 -2.16
CA LEU A 79 24.69 7.08 -3.04
C LEU A 79 23.23 6.82 -2.65
N LEU A 80 22.93 6.73 -1.35
CA LEU A 80 21.56 6.58 -0.86
C LEU A 80 20.68 7.77 -1.23
N GLN A 81 21.16 9.00 -1.00
CA GLN A 81 20.43 10.22 -1.31
C GLN A 81 20.20 10.37 -2.81
N ARG A 82 21.24 10.17 -3.62
CA ARG A 82 21.16 10.28 -5.08
C ARG A 82 20.30 9.17 -5.69
N GLY A 83 20.45 7.93 -5.23
CA GLY A 83 19.63 6.81 -5.67
C GLY A 83 18.14 7.02 -5.37
N THR A 84 17.81 7.45 -4.16
CA THR A 84 16.42 7.82 -3.79
C THR A 84 15.90 8.97 -4.65
N ALA A 85 16.72 9.99 -4.91
CA ALA A 85 16.32 11.10 -5.76
C ALA A 85 16.08 10.68 -7.22
N TYR A 86 16.88 9.77 -7.77
CA TYR A 86 16.62 9.20 -9.10
C TYR A 86 15.29 8.43 -9.13
N ALA A 87 14.96 7.68 -8.08
CA ALA A 87 13.67 6.98 -8.00
C ALA A 87 12.50 7.98 -8.05
N LEU A 88 12.58 9.08 -7.30
CA LEU A 88 11.59 10.16 -7.26
C LEU A 88 11.56 11.04 -8.52
N LEU A 89 12.61 10.99 -9.36
CA LEU A 89 12.63 11.66 -10.65
C LEU A 89 12.14 10.76 -11.80
N GLY A 90 11.76 9.51 -11.51
CA GLY A 90 11.33 8.55 -12.53
C GLY A 90 12.49 7.93 -13.33
N ALA A 91 13.67 7.84 -12.72
CA ALA A 91 14.90 7.26 -13.29
C ALA A 91 15.27 5.95 -12.54
N PRO A 92 14.49 4.86 -12.71
CA PRO A 92 14.58 3.67 -11.88
C PRO A 92 15.87 2.85 -12.10
N GLU A 93 16.44 2.89 -13.30
CA GLU A 93 17.71 2.21 -13.60
C GLU A 93 18.88 2.85 -12.85
N GLN A 94 18.97 4.17 -12.89
CA GLN A 94 19.99 4.95 -12.19
C GLN A 94 19.83 4.80 -10.67
N ALA A 95 18.59 4.81 -10.18
CA ALA A 95 18.29 4.55 -8.78
C ALA A 95 18.83 3.17 -8.34
N ARG A 96 18.54 2.12 -9.13
CA ARG A 96 19.04 0.76 -8.84
C ARG A 96 20.56 0.68 -8.87
N GLN A 97 21.21 1.31 -9.83
CA GLN A 97 22.68 1.33 -9.92
C GLN A 97 23.31 1.89 -8.65
N ASP A 98 22.85 3.05 -8.18
CA ASP A 98 23.40 3.70 -6.99
C ASP A 98 23.13 2.90 -5.71
N LEU A 99 21.90 2.40 -5.55
CA LEU A 99 21.49 1.66 -4.35
C LEU A 99 22.16 0.27 -4.30
N HIS A 100 22.33 -0.42 -5.42
CA HIS A 100 23.11 -1.67 -5.45
C HIS A 100 24.60 -1.42 -5.24
N ALA A 101 25.16 -0.32 -5.76
CA ALA A 101 26.55 0.05 -5.48
C ALA A 101 26.77 0.25 -3.98
N LEU A 102 25.83 0.90 -3.29
CA LEU A 102 25.84 1.04 -1.82
C LEU A 102 25.88 -0.33 -1.13
N LEU A 103 25.01 -1.26 -1.52
CA LEU A 103 24.92 -2.59 -0.93
C LEU A 103 26.15 -3.48 -1.18
N GLN A 104 26.88 -3.26 -2.27
CA GLN A 104 28.10 -4.00 -2.58
C GLN A 104 29.31 -3.53 -1.77
N HIS A 105 29.28 -2.32 -1.22
CA HIS A 105 30.34 -1.79 -0.38
C HIS A 105 30.25 -2.38 1.04
N VAL A 106 30.75 -3.61 1.21
CA VAL A 106 30.89 -4.27 2.52
C VAL A 106 31.83 -3.47 3.41
N SER A 107 31.28 -2.79 4.42
CA SER A 107 32.06 -2.10 5.45
C SER A 107 32.36 -3.05 6.61
N SER A 108 33.61 -3.04 7.07
CA SER A 108 34.05 -3.71 8.30
C SER A 108 33.45 -3.12 9.59
N ASN A 109 32.72 -2.00 9.52
CA ASN A 109 32.07 -1.34 10.67
C ASN A 109 30.56 -1.64 10.73
N GLY A 110 30.19 -2.59 11.59
CA GLY A 110 28.90 -3.31 11.54
C GLY A 110 27.62 -2.62 12.05
N GLY A 111 27.63 -1.32 12.35
CA GLY A 111 26.48 -0.62 12.96
C GLY A 111 25.78 0.39 12.06
N THR A 112 26.44 1.53 11.79
CA THR A 112 25.88 2.63 10.97
C THR A 112 25.72 2.26 9.50
N THR A 113 26.56 1.36 8.99
CA THR A 113 26.48 0.89 7.61
C THR A 113 25.22 0.03 7.37
N ARG A 114 24.88 -0.87 8.31
CA ARG A 114 23.66 -1.70 8.20
C ARG A 114 22.38 -0.87 8.14
N ARG A 115 22.35 0.26 8.85
CA ARG A 115 21.22 1.19 8.79
C ARG A 115 21.05 1.80 7.38
N LEU A 116 22.13 2.26 6.75
CA LEU A 116 22.08 2.82 5.39
C LEU A 116 21.73 1.75 4.35
N GLU A 117 22.25 0.53 4.52
CA GLU A 117 21.88 -0.63 3.70
C GLU A 117 20.40 -0.97 3.86
N GLY A 118 19.86 -0.92 5.08
CA GLY A 118 18.43 -1.13 5.35
C GLY A 118 17.54 -0.10 4.66
N LEU A 119 17.93 1.18 4.67
CA LEU A 119 17.24 2.24 3.93
C LEU A 119 17.35 2.04 2.41
N ALA A 120 18.50 1.59 1.90
CA ALA A 120 18.66 1.28 0.48
C ALA A 120 17.75 0.12 0.05
N CYS A 121 17.69 -0.96 0.84
CA CYS A 121 16.77 -2.08 0.64
C CYS A 121 15.32 -1.62 0.65
N LEU A 122 14.93 -0.71 1.56
CA LEU A 122 13.58 -0.16 1.62
C LEU A 122 13.21 0.59 0.33
N VAL A 123 14.09 1.51 -0.13
CA VAL A 123 13.82 2.28 -1.36
C VAL A 123 13.74 1.37 -2.57
N LEU A 124 14.60 0.36 -2.67
CA LEU A 124 14.54 -0.66 -3.72
C LEU A 124 13.24 -1.49 -3.63
N ALA A 125 12.80 -1.84 -2.42
CA ALA A 125 11.57 -2.61 -2.20
C ALA A 125 10.33 -1.81 -2.63
N VAL A 126 10.26 -0.53 -2.26
CA VAL A 126 9.20 0.41 -2.68
C VAL A 126 9.20 0.56 -4.20
N LEU A 127 10.38 0.78 -4.80
CA LEU A 127 10.53 0.89 -6.25
C LEU A 127 10.04 -0.38 -6.98
N ALA A 128 10.46 -1.56 -6.52
CA ALA A 128 10.03 -2.83 -7.10
C ALA A 128 8.52 -3.06 -6.92
N THR A 129 7.95 -2.67 -5.77
CA THR A 129 6.51 -2.78 -5.49
C THR A 129 5.68 -1.86 -6.40
N ALA A 130 6.16 -0.63 -6.65
CA ALA A 130 5.50 0.31 -7.55
C ALA A 130 5.61 -0.12 -9.03
N GLN A 131 6.67 -0.87 -9.39
CA GLN A 131 6.82 -1.50 -10.71
C GLN A 131 6.13 -2.86 -10.83
N GLU A 132 5.37 -3.29 -9.82
CA GLU A 132 4.70 -4.60 -9.75
C GLU A 132 5.66 -5.82 -9.84
N ARG A 133 6.95 -5.61 -9.55
CA ARG A 133 7.98 -6.66 -9.50
C ARG A 133 8.01 -7.33 -8.12
N TYR A 134 6.89 -7.92 -7.74
CA TYR A 134 6.69 -8.49 -6.40
C TYR A 134 7.70 -9.57 -5.98
N PRO A 135 8.16 -10.49 -6.86
CA PRO A 135 9.18 -11.48 -6.50
C PRO A 135 10.51 -10.85 -6.08
N ASP A 136 10.88 -9.73 -6.71
CA ASP A 136 12.10 -8.97 -6.40
C ASP A 136 11.92 -8.12 -5.13
N ALA A 137 10.70 -7.60 -4.90
CA ALA A 137 10.38 -6.75 -3.76
C ALA A 137 10.42 -7.50 -2.41
N LEU A 138 9.89 -8.74 -2.36
CA LEU A 138 9.77 -9.50 -1.11
C LEU A 138 11.10 -9.70 -0.34
N PRO A 139 12.22 -10.13 -0.95
CA PRO A 139 13.49 -10.26 -0.23
C PRO A 139 14.02 -8.90 0.26
N LEU A 140 13.80 -7.82 -0.50
CA LEU A 140 14.23 -6.48 -0.12
C LEU A 140 13.44 -5.96 1.10
N TRP A 141 12.12 -6.15 1.12
CA TRP A 141 11.28 -5.85 2.30
C TRP A 141 11.76 -6.60 3.55
N LYS A 142 12.10 -7.89 3.43
CA LYS A 142 12.62 -8.68 4.54
C LYS A 142 13.97 -8.17 5.05
N GLN A 143 14.89 -7.83 4.14
CA GLN A 143 16.20 -7.29 4.50
C GLN A 143 16.06 -5.93 5.18
N ALA A 144 15.25 -5.04 4.62
CA ALA A 144 14.98 -3.74 5.21
C ALA A 144 14.42 -3.86 6.63
N ARG A 145 13.45 -4.77 6.86
CA ARG A 145 12.91 -5.04 8.21
C ARG A 145 13.97 -5.55 9.20
N ALA A 146 14.93 -6.33 8.73
CA ALA A 146 15.98 -6.90 9.58
C ALA A 146 17.01 -5.86 10.04
N TRP A 147 17.18 -4.77 9.29
CA TRP A 147 18.23 -3.78 9.54
C TRP A 147 17.72 -2.43 10.05
N LEU A 148 16.46 -2.07 9.79
CA LEU A 148 15.85 -0.84 10.29
C LEU A 148 15.35 -0.99 11.73
N GLN A 149 15.49 0.07 12.50
CA GLN A 149 14.94 0.12 13.85
C GLN A 149 13.44 0.50 13.82
N PRO A 150 12.61 0.00 14.75
CA PRO A 150 11.16 0.29 14.77
C PRO A 150 10.77 1.78 14.85
N GLN A 151 11.70 2.65 15.24
CA GLN A 151 11.47 4.10 15.36
C GLN A 151 11.64 4.84 14.02
N GLU A 152 12.17 4.18 12.99
CA GLU A 152 12.52 4.79 11.71
C GLU A 152 11.41 4.69 10.68
N TYR A 153 10.38 3.89 10.94
CA TYR A 153 9.27 3.67 10.03
C TYR A 153 7.93 3.57 10.74
N ASP A 154 6.85 3.89 10.04
CA ASP A 154 5.49 3.68 10.52
C ASP A 154 5.10 2.21 10.33
N PRO A 155 4.79 1.47 11.41
CA PRO A 155 4.42 0.06 11.31
C PRO A 155 3.13 -0.18 10.53
N LEU A 156 2.18 0.77 10.51
CA LEU A 156 0.93 0.61 9.77
C LEU A 156 1.18 0.69 8.26
N ALA A 157 1.89 1.73 7.82
CA ALA A 157 2.25 1.90 6.41
C ALA A 157 3.13 0.74 5.94
N TRP A 158 4.14 0.36 6.73
CA TRP A 158 4.97 -0.81 6.43
C TRP A 158 4.14 -2.06 6.20
N THR A 159 3.21 -2.35 7.12
CA THR A 159 2.37 -3.54 7.06
C THR A 159 1.48 -3.54 5.83
N TRP A 160 0.95 -2.38 5.44
CA TRP A 160 0.14 -2.25 4.22
C TRP A 160 0.90 -2.66 2.97
N TYR A 161 2.16 -2.21 2.82
CA TYR A 161 2.99 -2.56 1.66
C TYR A 161 3.47 -4.02 1.72
N ASP A 162 3.90 -4.52 2.89
CA ASP A 162 4.31 -5.91 3.08
C ASP A 162 3.15 -6.87 2.75
N ALA A 163 1.95 -6.58 3.28
CA ALA A 163 0.75 -7.34 2.97
C ALA A 163 0.39 -7.27 1.47
N LYS A 164 0.47 -6.09 0.83
CA LYS A 164 0.26 -5.97 -0.63
C LYS A 164 1.17 -6.94 -1.41
N VAL A 165 2.47 -6.98 -1.10
CA VAL A 165 3.43 -7.87 -1.75
C VAL A 165 3.06 -9.35 -1.51
N LEU A 166 2.74 -9.72 -0.27
CA LEU A 166 2.35 -11.09 0.07
C LEU A 166 1.07 -11.54 -0.65
N ILE A 167 0.06 -10.67 -0.76
CA ILE A 167 -1.21 -10.94 -1.44
C ILE A 167 -0.97 -11.21 -2.93
N GLN A 168 -0.18 -10.36 -3.59
CA GLN A 168 0.14 -10.50 -5.02
C GLN A 168 0.92 -11.78 -5.31
N LEU A 169 1.80 -12.19 -4.39
CA LEU A 169 2.51 -13.48 -4.44
C LEU A 169 1.68 -14.69 -3.96
N LYS A 170 0.37 -14.52 -3.73
CA LYS A 170 -0.55 -15.58 -3.27
C LYS A 170 -0.17 -16.18 -1.91
N HIS A 171 0.62 -15.49 -1.10
CA HIS A 171 0.97 -15.91 0.27
C HIS A 171 -0.11 -15.50 1.28
N LEU A 172 -1.36 -15.92 1.03
CA LEU A 172 -2.56 -15.43 1.73
C LEU A 172 -2.52 -15.65 3.25
N HIS A 173 -2.12 -16.83 3.73
CA HIS A 173 -2.03 -17.09 5.17
C HIS A 173 -0.99 -16.21 5.88
N LYS A 174 0.13 -15.89 5.22
CA LYS A 174 1.15 -14.99 5.78
C LYS A 174 0.62 -13.56 5.83
N ALA A 175 -0.04 -13.11 4.76
CA ALA A 175 -0.66 -11.79 4.71
C ALA A 175 -1.71 -11.65 5.83
N HIS A 176 -2.62 -12.63 5.97
CA HIS A 176 -3.63 -12.65 7.02
C HIS A 176 -3.01 -12.58 8.42
N LYS A 177 -1.93 -13.33 8.67
CA LYS A 177 -1.23 -13.31 9.96
C LYS A 177 -0.65 -11.92 10.27
N VAL A 178 0.13 -11.34 9.36
CA VAL A 178 0.77 -10.03 9.57
C VAL A 178 -0.28 -8.94 9.81
N LEU A 179 -1.38 -8.97 9.05
CA LEU A 179 -2.50 -8.04 9.23
C LEU A 179 -3.22 -8.24 10.57
N THR A 180 -3.38 -9.49 11.02
CA THR A 180 -4.01 -9.77 12.32
C THR A 180 -3.12 -9.34 13.48
N ASP A 181 -1.81 -9.57 13.38
CA ASP A 181 -0.83 -9.18 14.41
C ASP A 181 -0.83 -7.66 14.64
N ILE A 182 -1.00 -6.84 13.59
CA ILE A 182 -1.03 -5.37 13.74
C ILE A 182 -2.42 -4.83 14.16
N LEU A 183 -3.50 -5.51 13.77
CA LEU A 183 -4.88 -5.13 14.11
C LEU A 183 -5.32 -5.61 15.50
N THR A 184 -4.46 -6.30 16.25
CA THR A 184 -4.72 -6.74 17.63
C THR A 184 -3.81 -5.99 18.60
N PRO A 185 -4.32 -5.12 19.50
CA PRO A 185 -5.72 -4.93 19.90
C PRO A 185 -6.56 -4.10 18.91
N VAL A 186 -7.88 -4.33 18.95
CA VAL A 186 -8.91 -3.94 17.96
C VAL A 186 -9.23 -2.42 17.92
N SER A 187 -8.34 -1.54 18.40
CA SER A 187 -8.62 -0.10 18.36
C SER A 187 -7.41 0.77 18.08
N PRO A 188 -7.54 1.80 17.22
CA PRO A 188 -6.57 2.88 17.18
C PRO A 188 -6.49 3.50 18.57
N ASP A 189 -5.30 3.52 19.18
CA ASP A 189 -5.10 4.15 20.49
C ASP A 189 -5.60 5.61 20.41
N PRO A 190 -6.64 5.98 21.17
CA PRO A 190 -7.24 7.32 21.11
C PRO A 190 -6.26 8.42 21.54
N ARG A 191 -5.09 8.08 22.08
CA ARG A 191 -4.04 9.03 22.49
C ARG A 191 -3.09 9.42 21.36
N LEU A 192 -3.22 8.83 20.17
CA LEU A 192 -2.32 9.10 19.06
C LEU A 192 -2.58 10.48 18.43
N PRO A 193 -1.51 11.27 18.15
CA PRO A 193 -1.64 12.48 17.33
C PRO A 193 -2.09 12.10 15.90
N ARG A 194 -2.85 12.99 15.25
CA ARG A 194 -3.42 12.79 13.90
C ARG A 194 -4.37 11.58 13.82
N GLN A 195 -5.37 11.58 14.70
CA GLN A 195 -6.37 10.50 14.82
C GLN A 195 -7.04 10.15 13.48
N GLN A 196 -7.33 11.13 12.63
CA GLN A 196 -7.97 10.91 11.33
C GLN A 196 -7.06 10.14 10.36
N GLU A 197 -5.81 10.59 10.16
CA GLU A 197 -4.82 9.88 9.31
C GLU A 197 -4.57 8.45 9.81
N ARG A 198 -4.48 8.27 11.14
CA ARG A 198 -4.35 6.94 11.76
C ARG A 198 -5.60 6.09 11.50
N ALA A 199 -6.80 6.64 11.65
CA ALA A 199 -8.05 5.93 11.39
C ALA A 199 -8.14 5.47 9.93
N GLU A 200 -7.73 6.30 8.98
CA GLU A 200 -7.66 5.96 7.56
C GLU A 200 -6.65 4.83 7.30
N ALA A 201 -5.46 4.87 7.90
CA ALA A 201 -4.48 3.80 7.80
C ALA A 201 -4.99 2.47 8.39
N TYR A 202 -5.71 2.51 9.52
CA TYR A 202 -6.37 1.32 10.06
C TYR A 202 -7.48 0.81 9.12
N ALA A 203 -8.27 1.72 8.54
CA ALA A 203 -9.32 1.36 7.59
C ALA A 203 -8.74 0.60 6.39
N GLU A 204 -7.63 1.07 5.86
CA GLU A 204 -6.87 0.42 4.78
C GLU A 204 -6.40 -1.00 5.17
N LEU A 205 -5.87 -1.18 6.37
CA LEU A 205 -5.42 -2.50 6.85
C LEU A 205 -6.59 -3.47 7.06
N TYR A 206 -7.71 -2.99 7.63
CA TYR A 206 -8.93 -3.78 7.72
C TYR A 206 -9.43 -4.21 6.34
N ALA A 207 -9.48 -3.28 5.38
CA ALA A 207 -9.90 -3.59 4.02
C ALA A 207 -8.98 -4.62 3.33
N GLN A 208 -7.66 -4.50 3.51
CA GLN A 208 -6.72 -5.52 3.04
C GLN A 208 -6.98 -6.87 3.69
N ARG A 209 -7.16 -6.93 5.01
CA ARG A 209 -7.44 -8.19 5.71
C ARG A 209 -8.76 -8.81 5.25
N GLY A 210 -9.79 -8.00 5.06
CA GLY A 210 -11.07 -8.46 4.50
C GLY A 210 -10.91 -9.01 3.08
N GLY A 211 -10.08 -8.37 2.25
CA GLY A 211 -9.70 -8.90 0.94
C GLY A 211 -9.00 -10.26 1.02
N VAL A 212 -8.08 -10.44 1.98
CA VAL A 212 -7.42 -11.74 2.22
C VAL A 212 -8.40 -12.80 2.72
N CYS A 213 -9.25 -12.47 3.68
CA CYS A 213 -10.29 -13.38 4.21
C CYS A 213 -11.24 -13.83 3.10
N SER A 214 -11.63 -12.92 2.20
CA SER A 214 -12.43 -13.22 1.01
C SER A 214 -11.74 -14.25 0.09
N LEU A 215 -10.44 -14.09 -0.15
CA LEU A 215 -9.63 -15.03 -0.94
C LEU A 215 -9.41 -16.37 -0.24
N LEU A 216 -9.48 -16.40 1.09
CA LEU A 216 -9.43 -17.61 1.93
C LEU A 216 -10.81 -18.26 2.14
N HIS A 217 -11.86 -17.77 1.49
CA HIS A 217 -13.26 -18.23 1.64
C HIS A 217 -13.90 -17.96 3.03
N SER A 218 -13.25 -17.18 3.88
CA SER A 218 -13.82 -16.67 5.13
C SER A 218 -14.63 -15.40 4.86
N HIS A 219 -15.78 -15.56 4.19
CA HIS A 219 -16.55 -14.41 3.71
C HIS A 219 -17.20 -13.57 4.83
N GLN A 220 -17.55 -14.18 5.97
CA GLN A 220 -18.12 -13.46 7.11
C GLN A 220 -17.09 -12.53 7.75
N ASP A 221 -15.90 -13.06 8.07
CA ASP A 221 -14.77 -12.28 8.60
C ASP A 221 -14.40 -11.13 7.64
N ALA A 222 -14.46 -11.39 6.33
CA ALA A 222 -14.21 -10.37 5.31
C ALA A 222 -15.21 -9.21 5.37
N ILE A 223 -16.50 -9.51 5.57
CA ILE A 223 -17.55 -8.48 5.71
C ILE A 223 -17.35 -7.69 7.01
N GLU A 224 -17.00 -8.34 8.11
CA GLU A 224 -16.75 -7.68 9.39
C GLU A 224 -15.57 -6.70 9.32
N ASP A 225 -14.49 -7.10 8.67
CA ASP A 225 -13.34 -6.24 8.40
C ASP A 225 -13.72 -5.04 7.52
N LEU A 226 -14.48 -5.25 6.44
CA LEU A 226 -14.93 -4.16 5.58
C LEU A 226 -15.90 -3.22 6.30
N ASN A 227 -16.73 -3.74 7.20
CA ASN A 227 -17.58 -2.93 8.06
C ASN A 227 -16.73 -2.05 8.99
N ALA A 228 -15.63 -2.58 9.55
CA ALA A 228 -14.69 -1.79 10.34
C ALA A 228 -14.00 -0.71 9.51
N ALA A 229 -13.55 -1.05 8.30
CA ALA A 229 -12.94 -0.10 7.38
C ALA A 229 -13.89 1.06 7.03
N ILE A 230 -15.15 0.75 6.70
CA ILE A 230 -16.18 1.75 6.37
C ILE A 230 -16.52 2.64 7.58
N ARG A 231 -16.55 2.09 8.81
CA ARG A 231 -16.76 2.92 10.02
C ARG A 231 -15.64 3.92 10.24
N LEU A 232 -14.39 3.54 9.94
CA LEU A 232 -13.22 4.39 10.12
C LEU A 232 -13.06 5.43 9.00
N HIS A 233 -13.39 5.06 7.76
CA HIS A 233 -13.30 5.94 6.60
C HIS A 233 -14.52 5.75 5.68
N PRO A 234 -15.66 6.40 6.00
CA PRO A 234 -16.95 6.14 5.37
C PRO A 234 -17.08 6.70 3.95
N THR A 235 -16.12 7.49 3.48
CA THR A 235 -16.09 8.09 2.15
C THR A 235 -15.29 7.25 1.14
N CYS A 236 -14.65 6.16 1.56
CA CYS A 236 -13.86 5.33 0.67
C CYS A 236 -14.74 4.42 -0.21
N ALA A 237 -15.01 4.84 -1.43
CA ALA A 237 -15.78 4.08 -2.43
C ALA A 237 -15.27 2.65 -2.63
N ARG A 238 -13.95 2.43 -2.55
CA ARG A 238 -13.33 1.11 -2.72
C ARG A 238 -13.79 0.09 -1.67
N PHE A 239 -14.04 0.51 -0.43
CA PHE A 239 -14.47 -0.43 0.62
C PHE A 239 -15.89 -0.93 0.35
N PHE A 240 -16.79 -0.04 -0.09
CA PHE A 240 -18.12 -0.42 -0.53
C PHE A 240 -18.07 -1.33 -1.77
N HIS A 241 -17.21 -1.02 -2.74
CA HIS A 241 -17.03 -1.88 -3.92
C HIS A 241 -16.66 -3.32 -3.51
N ILE A 242 -15.64 -3.50 -2.66
CA ILE A 242 -15.19 -4.83 -2.24
C ILE A 242 -16.30 -5.57 -1.46
N ARG A 243 -17.01 -4.88 -0.55
CA ARG A 243 -18.11 -5.47 0.23
C ARG A 243 -19.31 -5.82 -0.65
N GLY A 244 -19.63 -4.98 -1.64
CA GLY A 244 -20.68 -5.23 -2.63
C GLY A 244 -20.40 -6.46 -3.49
N LEU A 245 -19.15 -6.65 -3.93
CA LEU A 245 -18.74 -7.88 -4.64
C LEU A 245 -18.85 -9.13 -3.77
N LEU A 246 -18.52 -9.03 -2.48
CA LEU A 246 -18.69 -10.13 -1.53
C LEU A 246 -20.16 -10.50 -1.33
N HIS A 247 -21.04 -9.51 -1.16
CA HIS A 247 -22.48 -9.73 -1.08
C HIS A 247 -23.02 -10.35 -2.37
N ALA A 248 -22.57 -9.89 -3.55
CA ALA A 248 -22.97 -10.45 -4.84
C ALA A 248 -22.56 -11.92 -4.97
N LYS A 249 -21.33 -12.29 -4.55
CA LYS A 249 -20.87 -13.69 -4.52
C LYS A 249 -21.72 -14.58 -3.61
N GLN A 250 -22.22 -14.03 -2.50
CA GLN A 250 -23.14 -14.71 -1.59
C GLN A 250 -24.61 -14.64 -2.02
N GLN A 251 -24.91 -14.03 -3.18
CA GLN A 251 -26.28 -13.82 -3.67
C GLN A 251 -27.14 -12.92 -2.76
N HIS A 252 -26.50 -12.12 -1.90
CA HIS A 252 -27.14 -11.06 -1.13
C HIS A 252 -27.34 -9.82 -2.01
N TRP A 253 -28.16 -9.97 -3.06
CA TRP A 253 -28.29 -9.00 -4.16
C TRP A 253 -28.70 -7.60 -3.69
N GLN A 254 -29.53 -7.50 -2.66
CA GLN A 254 -30.02 -6.23 -2.15
C GLN A 254 -28.95 -5.43 -1.39
N ALA A 255 -28.13 -6.12 -0.58
CA ALA A 255 -26.97 -5.51 0.07
C ALA A 255 -25.87 -5.16 -0.95
N ALA A 256 -25.62 -6.05 -1.91
CA ALA A 256 -24.70 -5.79 -3.02
C ALA A 256 -25.09 -4.55 -3.83
N TYR A 257 -26.39 -4.39 -4.11
CA TYR A 257 -26.91 -3.22 -4.82
C TYR A 257 -26.60 -1.91 -4.09
N GLN A 258 -26.87 -1.85 -2.78
CA GLN A 258 -26.63 -0.64 -1.98
C GLN A 258 -25.15 -0.25 -1.98
N ASP A 259 -24.27 -1.22 -1.73
CA ASP A 259 -22.83 -1.00 -1.69
C ASP A 259 -22.24 -0.60 -3.04
N LEU A 260 -22.60 -1.30 -4.11
CA LEU A 260 -22.12 -0.99 -5.46
C LEU A 260 -22.69 0.34 -5.96
N TRP A 261 -23.92 0.70 -5.58
CA TRP A 261 -24.48 2.01 -5.90
C TRP A 261 -23.69 3.13 -5.23
N HIS A 262 -23.37 3.00 -3.94
CA HIS A 262 -22.53 3.96 -3.24
C HIS A 262 -21.15 4.09 -3.88
N ALA A 263 -20.51 2.97 -4.20
CA ALA A 263 -19.20 2.98 -4.85
C ALA A 263 -19.24 3.66 -6.24
N LEU A 264 -20.28 3.39 -7.02
CA LEU A 264 -20.43 3.92 -8.39
C LEU A 264 -20.76 5.41 -8.39
N HIS A 265 -21.46 5.89 -7.36
CA HIS A 265 -21.73 7.31 -7.19
C HIS A 265 -20.43 8.13 -7.05
N GLU A 266 -19.47 7.60 -6.29
CA GLU A 266 -18.16 8.24 -6.07
C GLU A 266 -17.17 8.00 -7.21
N MET A 267 -17.28 6.87 -7.91
CA MET A 267 -16.41 6.49 -9.04
C MET A 267 -17.23 6.22 -10.31
N PRO A 268 -17.89 7.23 -10.89
CA PRO A 268 -18.83 7.04 -12.00
C PRO A 268 -18.17 6.60 -13.31
N GLU A 269 -16.85 6.77 -13.43
CA GLU A 269 -16.07 6.43 -14.61
C GLU A 269 -15.50 4.99 -14.56
N ASP A 270 -15.67 4.26 -13.45
CA ASP A 270 -15.20 2.87 -13.31
C ASP A 270 -16.14 1.91 -14.05
N GLN A 271 -15.72 1.50 -15.25
CA GLN A 271 -16.47 0.58 -16.10
C GLN A 271 -16.66 -0.80 -15.44
N ALA A 272 -15.65 -1.32 -14.74
CA ALA A 272 -15.74 -2.64 -14.13
C ALA A 272 -16.78 -2.65 -12.99
N LEU A 273 -16.84 -1.56 -12.23
CA LEU A 273 -17.84 -1.34 -11.20
C LEU A 273 -19.25 -1.22 -11.82
N ALA A 274 -19.39 -0.46 -12.91
CA ALA A 274 -20.66 -0.33 -13.63
C ALA A 274 -21.17 -1.69 -14.16
N ASP A 275 -20.28 -2.50 -14.74
CA ASP A 275 -20.62 -3.84 -15.23
C ASP A 275 -21.07 -4.76 -14.08
N CYS A 276 -20.35 -4.74 -12.94
CA CYS A 276 -20.73 -5.49 -11.75
C CYS A 276 -22.09 -5.05 -11.20
N PHE A 277 -22.34 -3.75 -11.14
CA PHE A 277 -23.61 -3.17 -10.69
C PHE A 277 -24.78 -3.61 -11.59
N LEU A 278 -24.59 -3.62 -12.91
CA LEU A 278 -25.59 -4.08 -13.87
C LEU A 278 -25.97 -5.55 -13.65
N ILE A 279 -24.98 -6.42 -13.40
CA ILE A 279 -25.23 -7.84 -13.10
C ILE A 279 -26.08 -7.97 -11.83
N VAL A 280 -25.74 -7.23 -10.76
CA VAL A 280 -26.48 -7.26 -9.50
C VAL A 280 -27.92 -6.76 -9.68
N MET A 281 -28.12 -5.69 -10.46
CA MET A 281 -29.44 -5.15 -10.81
C MET A 281 -30.31 -6.17 -11.52
N GLN A 282 -29.77 -6.88 -12.52
CA GLN A 282 -30.50 -7.93 -13.23
C GLN A 282 -30.90 -9.07 -12.29
N ARG A 283 -29.97 -9.54 -11.46
CA ARG A 283 -30.22 -10.63 -10.51
C ARG A 283 -31.26 -10.25 -9.46
N LEU A 284 -31.16 -9.04 -8.91
CA LEU A 284 -32.15 -8.51 -7.96
C LEU A 284 -33.53 -8.40 -8.61
N GLY A 285 -33.61 -7.88 -9.84
CA GLY A 285 -34.86 -7.81 -10.60
C GLY A 285 -35.49 -9.18 -10.84
N THR A 286 -34.69 -10.19 -11.21
CA THR A 286 -35.19 -11.57 -11.35
C THR A 286 -35.70 -12.15 -10.03
N GLN A 287 -35.02 -11.88 -8.91
CA GLN A 287 -35.43 -12.38 -7.59
C GLN A 287 -36.77 -11.78 -7.16
N LEU A 288 -36.97 -10.47 -7.40
CA LEU A 288 -38.21 -9.77 -7.07
C LEU A 288 -39.37 -10.16 -7.99
N ALA A 289 -39.07 -10.60 -9.22
CA ALA A 289 -40.08 -11.04 -10.19
C ALA A 289 -40.58 -12.47 -9.95
N VAL A 290 -39.88 -13.30 -9.16
CA VAL A 290 -40.36 -14.65 -8.80
C VAL A 290 -41.41 -14.51 -7.68
N PRO A 291 -42.70 -14.85 -7.92
CA PRO A 291 -43.72 -14.73 -6.88
C PRO A 291 -43.44 -15.72 -5.76
N THR A 292 -43.48 -15.24 -4.51
CA THR A 292 -43.38 -16.02 -3.27
C THR A 292 -44.59 -16.95 -3.11
N THR A 293 -44.62 -18.03 -3.90
CA THR A 293 -45.64 -19.09 -3.79
C THR A 293 -45.28 -20.05 -2.67
N SER A 294 -45.45 -19.60 -1.43
CA SER A 294 -45.63 -20.50 -0.30
C SER A 294 -46.62 -19.90 0.70
N THR A 295 -47.88 -19.81 0.30
CA THR A 295 -48.98 -19.73 1.25
C THR A 295 -49.33 -21.15 1.72
N PRO A 296 -49.44 -21.40 3.04
CA PRO A 296 -49.81 -22.72 3.53
C PRO A 296 -51.25 -23.01 3.09
N ARG A 297 -51.41 -24.15 2.41
CA ARG A 297 -52.67 -24.67 1.90
C ARG A 297 -53.62 -24.89 3.09
N THR A 298 -54.47 -23.91 3.38
CA THR A 298 -55.59 -24.06 4.29
C THR A 298 -56.51 -25.13 3.71
N LYS A 299 -56.43 -26.36 4.24
CA LYS A 299 -57.44 -27.38 4.00
C LYS A 299 -58.72 -26.92 4.70
N GLY A 300 -59.54 -26.17 3.97
CA GLY A 300 -60.95 -25.99 4.28
C GLY A 300 -61.61 -27.36 4.34
N ARG A 301 -61.94 -27.81 5.55
CA ARG A 301 -62.77 -28.98 5.78
C ARG A 301 -64.22 -28.49 5.69
N ALA A 302 -64.78 -28.55 4.50
CA ALA A 302 -66.21 -28.44 4.28
C ALA A 302 -66.78 -29.86 4.23
N THR A 303 -67.61 -30.22 5.20
CA THR A 303 -68.62 -31.26 5.06
C THR A 303 -69.92 -30.72 5.63
N HIS A 304 -70.90 -30.63 4.73
CA HIS A 304 -72.30 -30.28 4.94
C HIS A 304 -73.09 -31.39 5.67
N ALA A 305 -74.28 -30.97 6.13
CA ALA A 305 -75.44 -31.71 6.63
C ALA A 305 -75.50 -31.91 8.14
#